data_AF-A0A316MZ51-F1
#
_entry.id   AF-A0A316MZ51-F1
#
_cell.length_a   1.000
_cell.length_b   1.000
_cell.length_c   1.000
_cell.angle_alpha   90.00
_cell.angle_beta   90.00
_cell.angle_gamma   90.00
#
_symmetry.space_group_name_H-M   'P 1'
#
loop_
_entity.id
_entity.type
_entity.pdbx_description
1 polymer ?
#
loop_
_entity_poly.entity_id
_entity_poly.type
_entity_poly.pdbx_seq_one_letter_code
_entity_poly.pdbx_strand_id
1 'polypeptide(L)'
;MRSIIPKSVQTKIYKTGQTRGADDDVIYQNRVARNSTVLIPFHEYDRCKIAPSCNGTYENGFIVLISPEDYFDVETCCSLVEKGLRLGENLLVFYETRHQWNLYPPLAGWRPANSRIAPLEGEYVARVPATTADGENKILAGFNTSKMKGAGIRVYEYADASTIKACRLQLEYLFWHCKDIKELIAESEMDETIAAQYINLISRQAEKCGLADKNILMKERIIDKEGYTICPLCLRHISSKGFCLRVPQAEGRNVPDLTVTEVSLFHIHELRTGEFNHVPYNLGWGHHHCNVVVKDSGIEQTLQWMRDVIRRNDRYDSAMNQNNDGISPL
;
A
#
# COMPACT_ATOMS: atom_id res chain seq x y z
N MET A 1 -6.81 -18.33 -26.43
CA MET A 1 -7.65 -18.80 -25.32
C MET A 1 -8.37 -17.60 -24.73
N ARG A 2 -9.70 -17.65 -24.58
CA ARG A 2 -10.41 -16.67 -23.74
C ARG A 2 -9.86 -16.82 -22.32
N SER A 3 -9.58 -15.70 -21.67
CA SER A 3 -9.22 -15.71 -20.25
C SER A 3 -10.38 -16.27 -19.44
N ILE A 4 -10.14 -17.34 -18.68
CA ILE A 4 -11.12 -17.94 -17.75
C ILE A 4 -11.39 -16.99 -16.58
N ILE A 5 -10.48 -16.06 -16.26
CA ILE A 5 -10.71 -15.03 -15.25
C ILE A 5 -11.29 -13.76 -15.87
N PRO A 6 -12.32 -13.14 -15.26
CA PRO A 6 -12.81 -11.81 -15.65
C PRO A 6 -11.69 -10.76 -15.69
N LYS A 7 -11.65 -9.94 -16.74
CA LYS A 7 -10.58 -8.93 -16.94
C LYS A 7 -10.39 -7.97 -15.75
N SER A 8 -11.49 -7.63 -15.07
CA SER A 8 -11.49 -6.82 -13.84
C SER A 8 -10.68 -7.47 -12.72
N VAL A 9 -10.87 -8.77 -12.50
CA VAL A 9 -10.16 -9.58 -11.51
C VAL A 9 -8.69 -9.70 -11.88
N GLN A 10 -8.37 -10.01 -13.15
CA GLN A 10 -6.97 -10.06 -13.62
C GLN A 10 -6.24 -8.74 -13.37
N THR A 11 -6.90 -7.62 -13.69
CA THR A 11 -6.34 -6.29 -13.50
C THR A 11 -6.09 -6.01 -12.01
N LYS A 12 -6.98 -6.44 -11.12
CA LYS A 12 -6.79 -6.31 -9.66
C LYS A 12 -5.61 -7.13 -9.17
N ILE A 13 -5.54 -8.42 -9.55
CA ILE A 13 -4.43 -9.31 -9.19
C ILE A 13 -3.11 -8.73 -9.71
N TYR A 14 -3.06 -8.30 -10.97
CA TYR A 14 -1.87 -7.66 -11.54
C TYR A 14 -1.42 -6.44 -10.73
N LYS A 15 -2.35 -5.52 -10.43
CA LYS A 15 -2.09 -4.28 -9.67
C LYS A 15 -1.63 -4.51 -8.24
N THR A 16 -1.85 -5.69 -7.65
CA THR A 16 -1.36 -5.98 -6.29
C THR A 16 0.17 -5.92 -6.18
N GLY A 17 0.86 -6.30 -7.26
CA GLY A 17 2.32 -6.18 -7.36
C GLY A 17 2.83 -4.76 -7.62
N GLN A 18 1.94 -3.76 -7.65
CA GLN A 18 2.30 -2.35 -7.81
C GLN A 18 2.15 -1.58 -6.50
N THR A 19 2.92 -0.51 -6.36
CA THR A 19 2.83 0.44 -5.23
C THR A 19 1.56 1.27 -5.26
N ARG A 20 1.28 1.95 -4.14
CA ARG A 20 0.16 2.90 -4.05
C ARG A 20 0.39 4.08 -5.02
N GLY A 21 -0.69 4.84 -5.25
CA GLY A 21 -0.57 6.09 -6.00
C GLY A 21 0.40 7.06 -5.29
N ALA A 22 1.16 7.80 -6.08
CA ALA A 22 2.00 8.88 -5.58
C ALA A 22 1.66 10.15 -6.36
N ASP A 23 1.49 11.25 -5.63
CA ASP A 23 1.22 12.56 -6.22
C ASP A 23 2.45 13.08 -6.95
N ASP A 24 2.22 14.05 -7.82
CA ASP A 24 3.28 14.68 -8.63
C ASP A 24 4.31 15.45 -7.80
N ASP A 25 3.96 15.70 -6.54
CA ASP A 25 4.62 16.59 -5.61
C ASP A 25 5.53 15.85 -4.64
N VAL A 26 5.50 14.52 -4.65
CA VAL A 26 6.35 13.68 -3.80
C VAL A 26 7.53 13.09 -4.57
N ILE A 27 8.49 12.50 -3.85
CA ILE A 27 9.66 11.87 -4.46
C ILE A 27 9.40 10.41 -4.91
N TYR A 28 8.24 9.86 -4.58
CA TYR A 28 7.91 8.47 -4.87
C TYR A 28 7.39 8.27 -6.29
N GLN A 29 7.68 7.10 -6.87
CA GLN A 29 7.16 6.69 -8.16
C GLN A 29 5.68 6.26 -8.05
N ASN A 30 4.89 6.66 -9.04
CA ASN A 30 3.46 6.33 -9.10
C ASN A 30 3.22 4.98 -9.78
N ARG A 31 2.57 4.03 -9.08
CA ARG A 31 2.12 2.73 -9.61
C ARG A 31 3.20 1.92 -10.36
N VAL A 32 4.39 1.83 -9.78
CA VAL A 32 5.48 0.97 -10.27
C VAL A 32 5.48 -0.36 -9.53
N ALA A 33 6.28 -1.32 -10.02
CA ALA A 33 6.41 -2.62 -9.35
C ALA A 33 6.98 -2.46 -7.93
N ARG A 34 6.51 -3.28 -6.99
CA ARG A 34 6.95 -3.26 -5.57
C ARG A 34 8.40 -3.69 -5.36
N ASN A 35 9.06 -4.23 -6.37
CA ASN A 35 10.48 -4.53 -6.30
C ASN A 35 11.37 -3.42 -6.90
N SER A 36 10.81 -2.28 -7.31
CA SER A 36 11.56 -1.13 -7.83
C SER A 36 12.53 -0.57 -6.77
N THR A 37 13.42 0.34 -7.19
CA THR A 37 14.40 1.00 -6.31
C THR A 37 13.73 1.54 -5.04
N VAL A 38 14.29 1.18 -3.88
CA VAL A 38 13.74 1.51 -2.58
C VAL A 38 14.31 2.82 -2.05
N LEU A 39 13.46 3.72 -1.55
CA LEU A 39 13.89 4.93 -0.85
C LEU A 39 13.85 4.67 0.66
N ILE A 40 15.00 4.82 1.31
CA ILE A 40 15.19 4.60 2.75
C ILE A 40 15.47 5.94 3.42
N PRO A 41 14.60 6.43 4.33
CA PRO A 41 14.94 7.58 5.16
C PRO A 41 16.17 7.30 6.02
N PHE A 42 17.11 8.24 6.13
CA PHE A 42 18.38 8.04 6.84
C PHE A 42 18.19 7.56 8.29
N HIS A 43 17.25 8.14 9.03
CA HIS A 43 16.92 7.75 10.40
C HIS A 43 16.40 6.30 10.53
N GLU A 44 15.94 5.68 9.43
CA GLU A 44 15.48 4.29 9.36
C GLU A 44 16.53 3.36 8.71
N TYR A 45 17.70 3.89 8.32
CA TYR A 45 18.69 3.14 7.55
C TYR A 45 19.15 1.88 8.27
N ASP A 46 19.50 1.95 9.55
CA ASP A 46 19.98 0.76 10.26
C ASP A 46 18.93 -0.35 10.37
N ARG A 47 17.65 0.03 10.42
CA ARG A 47 16.52 -0.89 10.45
C ARG A 47 16.22 -1.49 9.09
N CYS A 48 16.55 -0.79 8.01
CA CYS A 48 16.16 -1.13 6.64
C CYS A 48 17.33 -1.49 5.70
N LYS A 49 18.59 -1.40 6.14
CA LYS A 49 19.76 -1.66 5.27
C LYS A 49 19.85 -3.11 4.78
N ILE A 50 19.19 -4.04 5.47
CA ILE A 50 19.05 -5.44 5.07
C ILE A 50 17.62 -5.63 4.55
N ALA A 51 17.48 -6.00 3.28
CA ALA A 51 16.15 -6.29 2.73
C ALA A 51 15.54 -7.52 3.42
N PRO A 52 14.21 -7.55 3.62
CA PRO A 52 13.56 -8.66 4.32
C PRO A 52 13.50 -9.96 3.50
N SER A 53 13.85 -9.91 2.22
CA SER A 53 13.92 -11.04 1.32
C SER A 53 15.18 -10.97 0.45
N CYS A 54 15.31 -11.87 -0.54
CA CYS A 54 16.44 -11.88 -1.48
C CYS A 54 17.83 -11.89 -0.80
N ASN A 55 17.98 -12.69 0.26
CA ASN A 55 19.22 -12.81 1.03
C ASN A 55 19.76 -11.46 1.54
N GLY A 56 18.87 -10.56 1.97
CA GLY A 56 19.26 -9.27 2.53
C GLY A 56 19.45 -8.14 1.51
N THR A 57 19.16 -8.38 0.23
CA THR A 57 19.40 -7.40 -0.84
C THR A 57 18.11 -6.98 -1.53
N TYR A 58 17.94 -5.67 -1.76
CA TYR A 58 16.83 -5.15 -2.57
C TYR A 58 17.08 -5.42 -4.06
N GLU A 59 16.14 -6.09 -4.74
CA GLU A 59 16.27 -6.52 -6.14
C GLU A 59 16.72 -5.41 -7.11
N ASN A 60 16.23 -4.17 -6.94
CA ASN A 60 16.59 -3.02 -7.76
C ASN A 60 17.33 -1.92 -6.95
N GLY A 61 18.04 -2.33 -5.90
CA GLY A 61 18.83 -1.46 -5.05
C GLY A 61 17.99 -0.52 -4.18
N PHE A 62 18.69 0.38 -3.49
CA PHE A 62 18.09 1.40 -2.65
C PHE A 62 18.84 2.73 -2.77
N ILE A 63 18.17 3.81 -2.39
CA ILE A 63 18.72 5.15 -2.23
C ILE A 63 18.38 5.61 -0.82
N VAL A 64 19.38 6.07 -0.06
CA VAL A 64 19.17 6.69 1.25
C VAL A 64 18.88 8.17 1.05
N LEU A 65 17.84 8.66 1.72
CA LEU A 65 17.46 10.08 1.75
C LEU A 65 17.81 10.64 3.13
N ILE A 66 18.76 11.55 3.17
CA ILE A 66 19.17 12.26 4.39
C ILE A 66 18.64 13.69 4.35
N SER A 67 18.17 14.20 5.48
CA SER A 67 17.79 15.62 5.59
C SER A 67 19.04 16.50 5.46
N PRO A 68 18.94 17.73 4.95
CA PRO A 68 20.10 18.62 4.93
C PRO A 68 20.61 18.94 6.34
N GLU A 69 19.73 19.03 7.34
CA GLU A 69 20.10 19.20 8.75
C GLU A 69 21.06 18.10 9.20
N ASP A 70 20.70 16.84 8.95
CA ASP A 70 21.53 15.68 9.31
C ASP A 70 22.80 15.62 8.44
N TYR A 71 22.72 15.97 7.15
CA TYR A 71 23.89 15.88 6.27
C TYR A 71 24.97 16.91 6.63
N PHE A 72 24.59 18.14 6.99
CA PHE A 72 25.54 19.18 7.36
C PHE A 72 25.96 19.15 8.83
N ASP A 73 25.42 18.23 9.62
CA ASP A 73 25.86 17.94 10.97
C ASP A 73 27.18 17.15 10.99
N VAL A 74 28.13 17.58 11.83
CA VAL A 74 29.50 17.06 11.86
C VAL A 74 29.56 15.64 12.43
N GLU A 75 28.77 15.34 13.45
CA GLU A 75 28.72 14.00 14.07
C GLU A 75 28.12 13.00 13.08
N THR A 76 27.03 13.40 12.42
CA THR A 76 26.36 12.58 11.42
C THR A 76 27.24 12.29 10.20
N CYS A 77 27.99 13.28 9.71
CA CYS A 77 28.96 13.10 8.62
C CYS A 77 29.94 11.95 8.85
N CYS A 78 30.45 11.80 10.09
CA CYS A 78 31.37 10.72 10.43
C CYS A 78 30.68 9.35 10.29
N SER A 79 29.42 9.25 10.72
CA SER A 79 28.65 8.01 10.66
C SER A 79 28.34 7.55 9.23
N LEU A 80 28.25 8.46 8.25
CA LEU A 80 27.97 8.12 6.85
C LEU A 80 29.07 7.23 6.26
N VAL A 81 30.33 7.55 6.55
CA VAL A 81 31.49 6.80 6.07
C VAL A 81 31.50 5.39 6.65
N GLU A 82 31.24 5.26 7.96
CA GLU A 82 31.16 3.95 8.64
C GLU A 82 30.01 3.09 8.09
N LYS A 83 28.90 3.73 7.71
CA LYS A 83 27.73 3.08 7.10
C LYS A 83 27.92 2.79 5.60
N GLY A 84 29.03 3.20 5.00
CA GLY A 84 29.27 3.05 3.56
C GLY A 84 28.32 3.88 2.69
N LEU A 85 27.77 4.97 3.23
CA LEU A 85 26.89 5.89 2.53
C LEU A 85 27.71 7.00 1.87
N ARG A 86 27.54 7.13 0.55
CA ARG A 86 28.31 8.04 -0.31
C ARG A 86 27.34 8.89 -1.12
N LEU A 87 27.47 10.20 -0.95
CA LEU A 87 26.67 11.19 -1.65
C LEU A 87 26.80 11.01 -3.16
N GLY A 88 25.66 10.95 -3.86
CA GLY A 88 25.60 10.76 -5.31
C GLY A 88 25.85 9.31 -5.79
N GLU A 89 26.15 8.37 -4.90
CA GLU A 89 26.23 6.94 -5.23
C GLU A 89 25.02 6.16 -4.69
N ASN A 90 24.80 6.19 -3.37
CA ASN A 90 23.69 5.51 -2.70
C ASN A 90 22.98 6.42 -1.67
N LEU A 91 23.40 7.68 -1.57
CA LEU A 91 22.87 8.69 -0.65
C LEU A 91 22.55 9.98 -1.42
N LEU A 92 21.41 10.60 -1.11
CA LEU A 92 21.02 11.93 -1.58
C LEU A 92 20.60 12.81 -0.42
N VAL A 93 20.97 14.10 -0.47
CA VAL A 93 20.34 15.10 0.39
C VAL A 93 18.93 15.41 -0.13
N PHE A 94 17.93 15.29 0.73
CA PHE A 94 16.53 15.48 0.37
C PHE A 94 15.95 16.74 1.02
N TYR A 95 15.60 17.71 0.18
CA TYR A 95 14.96 18.96 0.59
C TYR A 95 13.44 18.85 0.49
N GLU A 96 12.75 18.99 1.62
CA GLU A 96 11.29 18.89 1.74
C GLU A 96 10.65 20.23 2.12
N THR A 97 11.38 21.12 2.81
CA THR A 97 10.83 22.39 3.30
C THR A 97 11.57 23.61 2.77
N ARG A 98 10.88 24.77 2.78
CA ARG A 98 11.50 26.07 2.44
C ARG A 98 12.61 26.42 3.42
N HIS A 99 12.42 26.08 4.70
CA HIS A 99 13.41 26.30 5.75
C HIS A 99 14.73 25.58 5.44
N GLN A 100 14.64 24.28 5.12
CA GLN A 100 15.77 23.45 4.69
C GLN A 100 16.52 24.05 3.50
N TRP A 101 15.77 24.44 2.46
CA TRP A 101 16.36 25.00 1.24
C TRP A 101 17.13 26.31 1.49
N ASN A 102 16.61 27.17 2.36
CA ASN A 102 17.18 28.48 2.63
C ASN A 102 18.38 28.40 3.59
N LEU A 103 18.30 27.55 4.64
CA LEU A 103 19.34 27.45 5.65
C LEU A 103 20.53 26.58 5.19
N TYR A 104 20.25 25.56 4.37
CA TYR A 104 21.25 24.61 3.91
C TYR A 104 21.25 24.48 2.37
N PRO A 105 21.44 25.58 1.61
CA PRO A 105 21.33 25.52 0.16
C PRO A 105 22.31 24.49 -0.44
N PRO A 106 21.94 23.81 -1.55
CA PRO A 106 22.85 22.91 -2.24
C PRO A 106 24.22 23.56 -2.50
N LEU A 107 25.30 22.83 -2.26
CA LEU A 107 26.65 23.38 -2.40
C LEU A 107 27.00 23.73 -3.86
N ALA A 108 27.96 24.63 -4.04
CA ALA A 108 28.45 24.98 -5.37
C ALA A 108 28.95 23.73 -6.12
N GLY A 109 28.40 23.50 -7.31
CA GLY A 109 28.71 22.35 -8.15
C GLY A 109 27.77 21.16 -7.99
N TRP A 110 26.95 21.10 -6.93
CA TRP A 110 25.94 20.06 -6.78
C TRP A 110 24.88 20.13 -7.89
N ARG A 111 24.44 18.96 -8.33
CA ARG A 111 23.42 18.78 -9.36
C ARG A 111 22.25 17.95 -8.81
N PRO A 112 21.02 18.21 -9.28
CA PRO A 112 19.90 17.36 -8.94
C PRO A 112 20.10 15.94 -9.50
N ALA A 113 19.87 14.92 -8.67
CA ALA A 113 19.95 13.53 -9.07
C ALA A 113 18.89 13.15 -10.11
N ASN A 114 19.25 12.24 -11.03
CA ASN A 114 18.38 11.81 -12.12
C ASN A 114 18.54 10.34 -12.53
N SER A 115 19.30 9.55 -11.78
CA SER A 115 19.41 8.10 -11.93
C SER A 115 18.95 7.36 -10.68
N ARG A 116 18.25 6.24 -10.86
CA ARG A 116 17.81 5.34 -9.76
C ARG A 116 18.84 4.27 -9.40
N ILE A 117 19.94 4.23 -10.15
CA ILE A 117 21.02 3.25 -10.02
C ILE A 117 22.31 4.04 -9.84
N ALA A 118 23.20 3.58 -8.95
CA ALA A 118 24.49 4.21 -8.75
C ALA A 118 25.31 4.24 -10.06
N PRO A 119 25.97 5.38 -10.39
CA PRO A 119 25.88 6.68 -9.73
C PRO A 119 24.53 7.38 -10.01
N LEU A 120 24.01 8.11 -9.02
CA LEU A 120 22.68 8.74 -9.04
C LEU A 120 22.59 9.99 -9.93
N GLU A 121 23.70 10.38 -10.56
CA GLU A 121 23.84 11.54 -11.45
C GLU A 121 23.56 12.90 -10.77
N GLY A 122 23.73 12.97 -9.46
CA GLY A 122 23.62 14.19 -8.68
C GLY A 122 23.59 13.91 -7.17
N GLU A 123 23.71 14.96 -6.39
CA GLU A 123 23.93 14.90 -4.94
C GLU A 123 22.65 15.12 -4.14
N TYR A 124 21.65 15.76 -4.74
CA TYR A 124 20.44 16.14 -4.02
C TYR A 124 19.16 15.98 -4.83
N VAL A 125 18.04 16.05 -4.12
CA VAL A 125 16.69 16.06 -4.68
C VAL A 125 15.81 17.00 -3.85
N ALA A 126 14.81 17.62 -4.48
CA ALA A 126 13.95 18.59 -3.80
C ALA A 126 12.47 18.44 -4.16
N ARG A 127 11.62 18.47 -3.14
CA ARG A 127 10.15 18.51 -3.20
C ARG A 127 9.62 19.56 -2.23
N VAL A 128 10.03 20.82 -2.44
CA VAL A 128 9.67 21.92 -1.55
C VAL A 128 8.38 22.60 -2.05
N PRO A 129 7.29 22.59 -1.28
CA PRO A 129 6.03 23.22 -1.68
C PRO A 129 6.17 24.74 -1.82
N ALA A 130 5.26 25.36 -2.58
CA ALA A 130 5.09 26.80 -2.55
C ALA A 130 4.56 27.24 -1.18
N THR A 131 4.96 28.41 -0.71
CA THR A 131 4.39 29.04 0.49
C THR A 131 3.32 30.04 0.07
N THR A 132 2.44 30.45 0.99
CA THR A 132 1.41 31.47 0.72
C THR A 132 1.96 32.90 0.63
N ALA A 133 3.28 33.08 0.76
CA ALA A 133 3.93 34.36 0.56
C ALA A 133 4.07 34.66 -0.93
N ASP A 134 3.74 35.88 -1.34
CA ASP A 134 3.80 36.30 -2.74
C ASP A 134 5.21 36.10 -3.33
N GLY A 135 5.27 35.36 -4.45
CA GLY A 135 6.49 35.20 -5.26
C GLY A 135 7.32 33.94 -5.03
N GLU A 136 7.00 33.11 -4.02
CA GLU A 136 7.77 31.87 -3.78
C GLU A 136 7.23 30.68 -4.59
N ASN A 137 7.80 30.47 -5.78
CA ASN A 137 7.51 29.28 -6.57
C ASN A 137 7.99 28.00 -5.88
N LYS A 138 7.26 26.91 -6.15
CA LYS A 138 7.61 25.55 -5.75
C LYS A 138 9.00 25.15 -6.28
N ILE A 139 9.78 24.43 -5.49
CA ILE A 139 11.09 23.89 -5.92
C ILE A 139 10.98 22.38 -6.14
N LEU A 140 11.14 21.99 -7.40
CA LEU A 140 11.17 20.59 -7.84
C LEU A 140 12.48 20.33 -8.56
N ALA A 141 13.42 19.68 -7.88
CA ALA A 141 14.72 19.32 -8.43
C ALA A 141 14.89 17.80 -8.40
N GLY A 142 15.43 17.23 -9.49
CA GLY A 142 15.66 15.80 -9.64
C GLY A 142 14.37 14.99 -9.84
N PHE A 143 14.44 13.97 -10.69
CA PHE A 143 13.32 13.07 -10.98
C PHE A 143 11.98 13.77 -11.29
N ASN A 144 12.02 14.86 -12.06
CA ASN A 144 10.88 15.76 -12.29
C ASN A 144 10.40 15.78 -13.76
N THR A 145 10.97 14.94 -14.63
CA THR A 145 10.54 14.79 -16.03
C THR A 145 9.52 13.67 -16.18
N SER A 146 8.67 13.71 -17.22
CA SER A 146 7.64 12.69 -17.44
C SER A 146 8.19 11.26 -17.56
N LYS A 147 9.43 11.09 -18.06
CA LYS A 147 10.08 9.78 -18.18
C LYS A 147 10.82 9.35 -16.90
N MET A 148 11.23 10.29 -16.07
CA MET A 148 12.05 10.04 -14.88
C MET A 148 11.36 10.54 -13.60
N LYS A 149 10.03 10.43 -13.53
CA LYS A 149 9.29 10.94 -12.37
C LYS A 149 9.43 10.02 -11.16
N GLY A 150 9.82 10.59 -10.02
CA GLY A 150 10.04 9.88 -8.76
C GLY A 150 11.31 9.02 -8.74
N ALA A 151 11.99 8.97 -7.60
CA ALA A 151 13.28 8.27 -7.44
C ALA A 151 13.13 6.78 -7.08
N GLY A 152 12.00 6.39 -6.52
CA GLY A 152 11.79 5.01 -6.07
C GLY A 152 10.47 4.81 -5.32
N ILE A 153 10.37 3.72 -4.60
CA ILE A 153 9.21 3.35 -3.78
C ILE A 153 9.52 3.57 -2.30
N ARG A 154 8.48 3.63 -1.46
CA ARG A 154 8.68 3.64 -0.01
C ARG A 154 9.20 2.28 0.43
N VAL A 155 10.16 2.26 1.36
CA VAL A 155 10.75 1.01 1.87
C VAL A 155 9.73 0.00 2.39
N TYR A 156 8.69 0.45 3.07
CA TYR A 156 7.63 -0.41 3.58
C TYR A 156 6.68 -0.96 2.51
N GLU A 157 6.79 -0.51 1.26
CA GLU A 157 6.01 -1.05 0.14
C GLU A 157 6.72 -2.21 -0.58
N TYR A 158 7.98 -2.47 -0.24
CA TYR A 158 8.84 -3.43 -0.92
C TYR A 158 8.30 -4.86 -0.84
N ALA A 159 8.38 -5.55 -1.98
CA ALA A 159 8.27 -6.99 -2.10
C ALA A 159 9.04 -7.44 -3.33
N ASP A 160 9.85 -8.49 -3.20
CA ASP A 160 10.57 -9.07 -4.33
C ASP A 160 9.64 -9.78 -5.33
N ALA A 161 10.15 -10.07 -6.53
CA ALA A 161 9.39 -10.68 -7.60
C ALA A 161 8.78 -12.04 -7.23
N SER A 162 9.48 -12.84 -6.41
CA SER A 162 8.99 -14.16 -5.98
C SER A 162 7.82 -14.02 -4.99
N THR A 163 7.93 -13.08 -4.05
CA THR A 163 6.88 -12.72 -3.11
C THR A 163 5.66 -12.16 -3.85
N ILE A 164 5.84 -11.24 -4.80
CA ILE A 164 4.75 -10.69 -5.62
C ILE A 164 4.02 -11.81 -6.37
N LYS A 165 4.75 -12.78 -6.93
CA LYS A 165 4.17 -13.93 -7.63
C LYS A 165 3.35 -14.82 -6.69
N ALA A 166 3.87 -15.10 -5.48
CA ALA A 166 3.15 -15.87 -4.47
C ALA A 166 1.87 -15.17 -4.01
N CYS A 167 1.94 -13.86 -3.73
CA CYS A 167 0.78 -13.03 -3.39
C CYS A 167 -0.30 -13.09 -4.47
N ARG A 168 0.08 -12.96 -5.74
CA ARG A 168 -0.87 -13.04 -6.87
C ARG A 168 -1.55 -14.41 -6.94
N LEU A 169 -0.80 -15.50 -6.77
CA LEU A 169 -1.35 -16.85 -6.78
C LEU A 169 -2.32 -17.08 -5.61
N GLN A 170 -1.97 -16.66 -4.39
CA GLN A 170 -2.86 -16.79 -3.24
C GLN A 170 -4.13 -15.95 -3.41
N LEU A 171 -4.02 -14.71 -3.89
CA LEU A 171 -5.17 -13.85 -4.15
C LEU A 171 -6.09 -14.41 -5.25
N GLU A 172 -5.52 -15.02 -6.30
CA GLU A 172 -6.31 -15.73 -7.31
C GLU A 172 -7.04 -16.95 -6.72
N TYR A 173 -6.34 -17.74 -5.91
CA TYR A 173 -6.93 -18.85 -5.16
C TYR A 173 -8.13 -18.38 -4.31
N LEU A 174 -7.97 -17.28 -3.57
CA LEU A 174 -9.04 -16.71 -2.74
C LEU A 174 -10.22 -16.19 -3.57
N PHE A 175 -9.98 -15.65 -4.78
CA PHE A 175 -11.08 -15.28 -5.67
C PHE A 175 -11.94 -16.50 -6.03
N TRP A 176 -11.31 -17.63 -6.38
CA TRP A 176 -12.02 -18.86 -6.70
C TRP A 176 -12.72 -19.53 -5.51
N HIS A 177 -12.40 -19.13 -4.28
CA HIS A 177 -13.05 -19.57 -3.04
C HIS A 177 -14.08 -18.57 -2.50
N CYS A 178 -14.53 -17.62 -3.33
CA CYS A 178 -15.74 -16.85 -3.00
C CYS A 178 -16.96 -17.79 -2.98
N LYS A 179 -17.88 -17.57 -2.03
CA LYS A 179 -19.03 -18.46 -1.82
C LYS A 179 -19.95 -18.55 -3.03
N ASP A 180 -20.09 -17.45 -3.78
CA ASP A 180 -20.98 -17.26 -4.92
C ASP A 180 -20.28 -17.46 -6.29
N ILE A 181 -19.14 -18.17 -6.31
CA ILE A 181 -18.34 -18.33 -7.52
C ILE A 181 -19.07 -19.12 -8.62
N LYS A 182 -19.92 -20.08 -8.23
CA LYS A 182 -20.67 -20.92 -9.17
C LYS A 182 -21.72 -20.11 -9.93
N GLU A 183 -22.37 -19.19 -9.22
CA GLU A 183 -23.33 -18.25 -9.77
C GLU A 183 -22.66 -17.32 -10.78
N LEU A 184 -21.45 -16.82 -10.47
CA LEU A 184 -20.69 -16.01 -11.44
C LEU A 184 -20.33 -16.80 -12.70
N ILE A 185 -19.92 -18.07 -12.57
CA ILE A 185 -19.57 -18.93 -13.72
C ILE A 185 -20.79 -19.14 -14.61
N ALA A 186 -21.94 -19.48 -14.03
CA ALA A 186 -23.19 -19.69 -14.76
C ALA A 186 -23.65 -18.43 -15.50
N GLU A 187 -23.48 -17.24 -14.90
CA GLU A 187 -23.85 -15.96 -15.51
C GLU A 187 -22.86 -15.47 -16.58
N SER A 188 -21.61 -15.93 -16.55
CA SER A 188 -20.53 -15.42 -17.42
C SER A 188 -20.39 -16.18 -18.75
N GLU A 189 -21.35 -17.05 -19.10
CA GLU A 189 -21.30 -17.95 -20.28
C GLU A 189 -19.99 -18.77 -20.35
N MET A 190 -19.38 -19.03 -19.19
CA MET A 190 -18.16 -19.82 -19.10
C MET A 190 -18.51 -21.31 -19.11
N ASP A 191 -17.73 -22.10 -19.84
CA ASP A 191 -17.85 -23.56 -19.77
C ASP A 191 -17.50 -24.04 -18.35
N GLU A 192 -18.46 -24.65 -17.67
CA GLU A 192 -18.34 -25.09 -16.28
C GLU A 192 -17.22 -26.13 -16.09
N THR A 193 -17.02 -27.02 -17.07
CA THR A 193 -15.99 -28.05 -16.98
C THR A 193 -14.60 -27.42 -17.08
N ILE A 194 -14.42 -26.49 -18.02
CA ILE A 194 -13.17 -25.74 -18.18
C ILE A 194 -12.90 -24.88 -16.92
N ALA A 195 -13.91 -24.21 -16.39
CA ALA A 195 -13.79 -23.43 -15.16
C ALA A 195 -13.38 -24.30 -13.97
N ALA A 196 -14.02 -25.46 -13.78
CA ALA A 196 -13.69 -26.41 -12.71
C ALA A 196 -12.26 -26.96 -12.84
N GLN A 197 -11.81 -27.28 -14.06
CA GLN A 197 -10.42 -27.70 -14.30
C GLN A 197 -9.42 -26.61 -13.94
N TYR A 198 -9.71 -25.36 -14.28
CA TYR A 198 -8.84 -24.22 -13.96
C TYR A 198 -8.80 -23.92 -12.46
N ILE A 199 -9.93 -23.95 -11.78
CA ILE A 199 -10.00 -23.79 -10.32
C ILE A 199 -9.15 -24.87 -9.63
N ASN A 200 -9.30 -26.13 -10.04
CA ASN A 200 -8.48 -27.24 -9.51
C ASN A 200 -6.99 -27.05 -9.77
N LEU A 201 -6.61 -26.52 -10.95
CA LEU A 201 -5.22 -26.20 -11.26
C LEU A 201 -4.66 -25.14 -10.31
N ILE A 202 -5.38 -24.04 -10.11
CA ILE A 202 -4.96 -22.96 -9.20
C ILE A 202 -4.89 -23.44 -7.75
N SER A 203 -5.88 -24.22 -7.28
CA SER A 203 -5.85 -24.81 -5.95
C SER A 203 -4.63 -25.69 -5.74
N ARG A 204 -4.33 -26.61 -6.66
CA ARG A 204 -3.14 -27.47 -6.57
C ARG A 204 -1.84 -26.68 -6.59
N GLN A 205 -1.77 -25.60 -7.37
CA GLN A 205 -0.60 -24.73 -7.39
C GLN A 205 -0.43 -23.99 -6.06
N ALA A 206 -1.52 -23.45 -5.50
CA ALA A 206 -1.50 -22.79 -4.21
C ALA A 206 -1.10 -23.77 -3.08
N GLU A 207 -1.66 -24.98 -3.06
CA GLU A 207 -1.29 -26.05 -2.12
C GLU A 207 0.20 -26.41 -2.24
N LYS A 208 0.69 -26.66 -3.45
CA LYS A 208 2.10 -27.01 -3.69
C LYS A 208 3.07 -25.92 -3.22
N CYS A 209 2.66 -24.67 -3.33
CA CYS A 209 3.44 -23.52 -2.88
C CYS A 209 3.23 -23.19 -1.39
N GLY A 210 2.41 -23.96 -0.66
CA GLY A 210 2.10 -23.70 0.74
C GLY A 210 1.32 -22.39 0.95
N LEU A 211 0.45 -22.01 0.01
CA LEU A 211 -0.34 -20.77 0.01
C LEU A 211 -1.83 -20.99 0.33
N ALA A 212 -2.25 -22.25 0.52
CA ALA A 212 -3.63 -22.66 0.78
C ALA A 212 -3.82 -23.29 2.18
N ASP A 213 -2.94 -22.97 3.15
CA ASP A 213 -3.10 -23.49 4.51
C ASP A 213 -4.35 -22.91 5.17
N LYS A 214 -5.38 -23.75 5.32
CA LYS A 214 -6.67 -23.35 5.87
C LYS A 214 -6.55 -22.80 7.30
N ASN A 215 -5.68 -23.35 8.13
CA ASN A 215 -5.54 -22.91 9.51
C ASN A 215 -4.94 -21.50 9.58
N ILE A 216 -3.92 -21.23 8.76
CA ILE A 216 -3.32 -19.89 8.69
C ILE A 216 -4.32 -18.90 8.08
N LEU A 217 -4.96 -19.23 6.96
CA LEU A 217 -5.95 -18.35 6.32
C LEU A 217 -7.12 -18.01 7.26
N MET A 218 -7.60 -18.96 8.06
CA MET A 218 -8.65 -18.72 9.06
C MET A 218 -8.14 -17.82 10.20
N LYS A 219 -6.95 -18.11 10.73
CA LYS A 219 -6.33 -17.33 11.81
C LYS A 219 -6.14 -15.87 11.40
N GLU A 220 -5.69 -15.63 10.17
CA GLU A 220 -5.48 -14.30 9.61
C GLU A 220 -6.77 -13.63 9.10
N ARG A 221 -7.95 -14.24 9.36
CA ARG A 221 -9.28 -13.70 9.00
C ARG A 221 -9.47 -13.52 7.49
N ILE A 222 -8.84 -14.37 6.67
CA ILE A 222 -8.93 -14.34 5.20
C ILE A 222 -10.06 -15.24 4.69
N ILE A 223 -10.29 -16.37 5.35
CA ILE A 223 -11.40 -17.29 5.07
C ILE A 223 -12.19 -17.61 6.34
N ASP A 224 -13.41 -18.09 6.19
CA ASP A 224 -14.22 -18.64 7.28
C ASP A 224 -13.92 -20.13 7.56
N LYS A 225 -14.68 -20.71 8.50
CA LYS A 225 -14.54 -22.14 8.88
C LYS A 225 -14.95 -23.10 7.76
N GLU A 226 -15.84 -22.68 6.87
CA GLU A 226 -16.25 -23.45 5.68
C GLU A 226 -15.16 -23.40 4.59
N GLY A 227 -14.29 -22.40 4.61
CA GLY A 227 -13.21 -22.20 3.64
C GLY A 227 -13.51 -21.15 2.57
N TYR A 228 -14.53 -20.32 2.78
CA TYR A 228 -14.91 -19.24 1.88
C TYR A 228 -14.19 -17.94 2.22
N THR A 229 -13.80 -17.20 1.19
CA THR A 229 -13.15 -15.90 1.32
C THR A 229 -14.05 -14.88 2.01
N ILE A 230 -13.52 -14.22 3.05
CA ILE A 230 -14.23 -13.21 3.84
C ILE A 230 -13.44 -11.90 3.86
N CYS A 231 -14.14 -10.80 4.16
CA CYS A 231 -13.50 -9.54 4.44
C CYS A 231 -12.83 -9.57 5.84
N PRO A 232 -11.53 -9.24 5.96
CA PRO A 232 -10.83 -9.35 7.24
C PRO A 232 -11.45 -8.51 8.37
N LEU A 233 -11.99 -7.32 8.05
CA LEU A 233 -12.62 -6.45 9.04
C LEU A 233 -14.01 -6.92 9.45
N CYS A 234 -14.95 -6.98 8.49
CA CYS A 234 -16.37 -7.20 8.79
C CYS A 234 -16.80 -8.67 8.78
N LEU A 235 -15.89 -9.59 8.43
CA LEU A 235 -16.10 -11.04 8.44
C LEU A 235 -17.20 -11.56 7.49
N ARG A 236 -17.81 -10.69 6.69
CA ARG A 236 -18.78 -11.10 5.66
C ARG A 236 -18.06 -11.73 4.47
N HIS A 237 -18.71 -12.70 3.82
CA HIS A 237 -18.25 -13.27 2.56
C HIS A 237 -17.96 -12.20 1.53
N ILE A 238 -16.83 -12.35 0.83
CA ILE A 238 -16.56 -11.59 -0.37
C ILE A 238 -17.37 -12.20 -1.50
N SER A 239 -18.17 -11.38 -2.18
CA SER A 239 -18.85 -11.78 -3.41
C SER A 239 -17.87 -11.75 -4.58
N SER A 240 -17.84 -12.81 -5.39
CA SER A 240 -17.09 -12.84 -6.64
C SER A 240 -17.58 -11.79 -7.64
N LYS A 241 -18.86 -11.41 -7.60
CA LYS A 241 -19.42 -10.31 -8.41
C LYS A 241 -18.92 -8.94 -7.96
N GLY A 242 -18.62 -8.77 -6.67
CA GLY A 242 -18.08 -7.52 -6.11
C GLY A 242 -16.72 -7.09 -6.68
N PHE A 243 -16.01 -7.99 -7.37
CA PHE A 243 -14.80 -7.65 -8.13
C PHE A 243 -15.11 -6.90 -9.44
N CYS A 244 -16.31 -7.08 -9.97
CA CYS A 244 -16.79 -6.52 -11.23
C CYS A 244 -17.74 -5.34 -11.03
N LEU A 245 -18.48 -5.33 -9.91
CA LEU A 245 -19.46 -4.30 -9.58
C LEU A 245 -18.80 -3.05 -8.98
N ARG A 246 -19.25 -1.87 -9.46
CA ARG A 246 -18.85 -0.56 -8.92
C ARG A 246 -19.57 -0.32 -7.59
N VAL A 247 -18.92 0.40 -6.67
CA VAL A 247 -19.53 0.77 -5.39
C VAL A 247 -20.77 1.64 -5.64
N PRO A 248 -21.93 1.33 -5.03
CA PRO A 248 -23.12 2.17 -5.11
C PRO A 248 -22.83 3.58 -4.57
N GLN A 249 -23.31 4.61 -5.26
CA GLN A 249 -23.22 5.98 -4.77
C GLN A 249 -24.37 6.26 -3.79
N ALA A 250 -24.09 7.04 -2.75
CA ALA A 250 -25.13 7.53 -1.86
C ALA A 250 -26.13 8.38 -2.65
N GLU A 251 -27.41 8.26 -2.33
CA GLU A 251 -28.48 9.05 -2.96
C GLU A 251 -28.15 10.56 -2.90
N GLY A 252 -28.32 11.26 -4.01
CA GLY A 252 -27.97 12.68 -4.15
C GLY A 252 -26.49 12.98 -4.38
N ARG A 253 -25.59 11.99 -4.36
CA ARG A 253 -24.19 12.15 -4.83
C ARG A 253 -24.03 11.53 -6.23
N ASN A 254 -23.54 12.32 -7.18
CA ASN A 254 -23.16 11.86 -8.51
C ASN A 254 -21.69 12.22 -8.78
N VAL A 255 -20.82 11.22 -8.70
CA VAL A 255 -19.40 11.28 -9.06
C VAL A 255 -19.26 10.55 -10.40
N PRO A 256 -19.12 11.27 -11.52
CA PRO A 256 -19.12 10.67 -12.86
C PRO A 256 -18.00 9.65 -13.10
N ASP A 257 -16.88 9.77 -12.38
CA ASP A 257 -15.67 8.95 -12.56
C ASP A 257 -15.45 7.92 -11.43
N LEU A 258 -16.52 7.43 -10.78
CA LEU A 258 -16.36 6.39 -9.77
C LEU A 258 -16.00 5.04 -10.44
N THR A 259 -14.71 4.75 -10.48
CA THR A 259 -14.13 3.50 -10.99
C THR A 259 -13.86 2.47 -9.89
N VAL A 260 -14.22 2.80 -8.65
CA VAL A 260 -14.02 1.96 -7.47
C VAL A 260 -15.04 0.83 -7.46
N THR A 261 -14.55 -0.38 -7.21
CA THR A 261 -15.32 -1.62 -7.12
C THR A 261 -15.50 -2.01 -5.66
N GLU A 262 -16.49 -2.85 -5.36
CA GLU A 262 -16.85 -3.21 -3.99
C GLU A 262 -15.73 -3.96 -3.24
N VAL A 263 -14.88 -4.68 -3.97
CA VAL A 263 -13.77 -5.46 -3.40
C VAL A 263 -12.42 -4.82 -3.71
N SER A 264 -11.51 -4.80 -2.75
CA SER A 264 -10.16 -4.25 -2.88
C SER A 264 -9.12 -5.16 -2.22
N LEU A 265 -7.85 -5.02 -2.60
CA LEU A 265 -6.73 -5.65 -1.90
C LEU A 265 -6.72 -5.14 -0.46
N PHE A 266 -6.65 -6.05 0.49
CA PHE A 266 -6.66 -5.76 1.92
C PHE A 266 -5.37 -6.27 2.56
N HIS A 267 -4.70 -5.42 3.32
CA HIS A 267 -3.56 -5.79 4.17
C HIS A 267 -4.09 -6.14 5.56
N ILE A 268 -3.85 -7.36 6.04
CA ILE A 268 -4.30 -7.81 7.36
C ILE A 268 -3.53 -7.05 8.44
N HIS A 269 -2.20 -7.03 8.30
CA HIS A 269 -1.28 -6.10 8.94
C HIS A 269 -0.85 -5.04 7.93
N GLU A 270 -1.07 -3.78 8.28
CA GLU A 270 -0.77 -2.59 7.50
C GLU A 270 0.71 -2.47 7.14
N LEU A 271 1.03 -1.80 6.03
CA LEU A 271 2.41 -1.57 5.65
C LEU A 271 3.08 -0.58 6.61
N ARG A 272 4.21 -0.96 7.21
CA ARG A 272 4.98 -0.16 8.15
C ARG A 272 6.47 -0.25 7.88
N THR A 273 7.20 0.83 8.12
CA THR A 273 8.66 0.83 8.02
C THR A 273 9.24 -0.22 8.95
N GLY A 274 10.20 -0.98 8.42
CA GLY A 274 10.87 -2.09 9.10
C GLY A 274 9.99 -3.30 9.42
N GLU A 275 8.83 -3.42 8.76
CA GLU A 275 8.02 -4.64 8.73
C GLU A 275 7.85 -5.12 7.28
N PHE A 276 7.82 -6.43 7.06
CA PHE A 276 7.69 -7.03 5.72
C PHE A 276 6.26 -7.52 5.47
N ASN A 277 5.35 -6.58 5.21
CA ASN A 277 3.91 -6.84 5.26
C ASN A 277 3.26 -7.01 3.88
N HIS A 278 3.98 -6.88 2.75
CA HIS A 278 3.41 -7.26 1.44
C HIS A 278 3.78 -8.71 1.09
N VAL A 279 3.19 -9.66 1.82
CA VAL A 279 3.51 -11.09 1.76
C VAL A 279 2.25 -11.98 1.77
N PRO A 280 2.33 -13.24 1.30
CA PRO A 280 1.24 -14.19 1.48
C PRO A 280 0.81 -14.31 2.94
N TYR A 281 -0.46 -14.66 3.16
CA TYR A 281 -1.13 -14.70 4.47
C TYR A 281 -1.27 -13.36 5.18
N ASN A 282 -0.65 -12.28 4.68
CA ASN A 282 -0.94 -10.93 5.11
C ASN A 282 -1.78 -10.12 4.09
N LEU A 283 -2.11 -10.74 2.96
CA LEU A 283 -2.97 -10.15 1.93
C LEU A 283 -4.27 -10.94 1.81
N GLY A 284 -5.37 -10.22 1.64
CA GLY A 284 -6.68 -10.80 1.38
C GLY A 284 -7.54 -9.89 0.50
N TRP A 285 -8.77 -10.34 0.27
CA TRP A 285 -9.81 -9.52 -0.37
C TRP A 285 -10.71 -8.93 0.70
N GLY A 286 -10.96 -7.62 0.60
CA GLY A 286 -11.81 -6.92 1.55
C GLY A 286 -12.75 -5.94 0.88
N HIS A 287 -13.88 -5.67 1.52
CA HIS A 287 -14.79 -4.63 1.08
C HIS A 287 -14.06 -3.28 1.05
N HIS A 288 -14.25 -2.51 -0.03
CA HIS A 288 -13.58 -1.22 -0.22
C HIS A 288 -13.83 -0.28 0.96
N HIS A 289 -15.07 -0.17 1.43
CA HIS A 289 -15.40 0.65 2.59
C HIS A 289 -14.64 0.22 3.85
N CYS A 290 -14.56 -1.08 4.12
CA CYS A 290 -13.79 -1.61 5.25
C CYS A 290 -12.31 -1.26 5.15
N ASN A 291 -11.73 -1.35 3.94
CA ASN A 291 -10.34 -1.01 3.70
C ASN A 291 -10.07 0.49 3.91
N VAL A 292 -10.99 1.36 3.48
CA VAL A 292 -10.91 2.81 3.72
C VAL A 292 -10.97 3.15 5.21
N VAL A 293 -11.81 2.45 5.98
CA VAL A 293 -11.94 2.69 7.43
C VAL A 293 -10.71 2.19 8.20
N VAL A 294 -10.15 1.03 7.84
CA VAL A 294 -8.95 0.48 8.49
C VAL A 294 -7.71 1.29 8.13
N LYS A 295 -7.51 1.55 6.84
CA LYS A 295 -6.40 2.31 6.29
C LYS A 295 -5.05 1.91 6.91
N ASP A 296 -4.35 2.85 7.53
CA ASP A 296 -3.03 2.64 8.14
C ASP A 296 -3.14 2.42 9.67
N SER A 297 -4.36 2.37 10.22
CA SER A 297 -4.57 2.17 11.66
C SER A 297 -4.39 0.71 12.07
N GLY A 298 -4.71 -0.22 11.16
CA GLY A 298 -4.76 -1.65 11.45
C GLY A 298 -6.11 -2.12 11.99
N ILE A 299 -6.42 -3.41 11.81
CA ILE A 299 -7.74 -3.98 12.12
C ILE A 299 -8.08 -3.81 13.60
N GLU A 300 -7.16 -4.13 14.51
CA GLU A 300 -7.41 -4.13 15.95
C GLU A 300 -7.65 -2.72 16.50
N GLN A 301 -6.82 -1.75 16.09
CA GLN A 301 -6.98 -0.35 16.48
C GLN A 301 -8.32 0.22 15.95
N THR A 302 -8.71 -0.15 14.72
CA THR A 302 -10.00 0.24 14.16
C THR A 302 -11.16 -0.36 14.95
N LEU A 303 -11.12 -1.64 15.31
CA LEU A 303 -12.18 -2.27 16.11
C LEU A 303 -12.27 -1.62 17.50
N GLN A 304 -11.15 -1.30 18.12
CA GLN A 304 -11.14 -0.59 19.40
C GLN A 304 -11.76 0.81 19.28
N TRP A 305 -11.37 1.57 18.26
CA TRP A 305 -11.94 2.88 17.99
C TRP A 305 -13.46 2.82 17.75
N MET A 306 -13.95 1.84 16.97
CA MET A 306 -15.39 1.63 16.76
C MET A 306 -16.14 1.39 18.07
N ARG A 307 -15.60 0.56 18.97
CA ARG A 307 -16.20 0.32 20.30
C ARG A 307 -16.26 1.60 21.12
N ASP A 308 -15.21 2.42 21.08
CA ASP A 308 -15.16 3.68 21.82
C ASP A 308 -16.08 4.76 21.23
N VAL A 309 -16.33 4.74 19.92
CA VAL A 309 -17.36 5.59 19.29
C VAL A 309 -18.74 5.20 19.78
N ILE A 310 -19.10 3.91 19.73
CA ILE A 310 -20.41 3.42 20.20
C ILE A 310 -20.62 3.79 21.67
N ARG A 311 -19.65 3.47 22.53
CA ARG A 311 -19.70 3.79 23.97
C ARG A 311 -19.93 5.28 24.26
N ARG A 312 -19.34 6.18 23.47
CA ARG A 312 -19.53 7.63 23.64
C ARG A 312 -20.92 8.09 23.23
N ASN A 313 -21.48 7.52 22.18
CA ASN A 313 -22.85 7.83 21.75
C ASN A 313 -23.88 7.29 22.76
N ASP A 314 -23.71 6.04 23.24
CA ASP A 314 -24.60 5.47 24.26
C ASP A 314 -24.64 6.33 25.55
N ARG A 315 -23.48 6.87 25.96
CA ARG A 315 -23.39 7.79 27.10
C ARG A 315 -24.09 9.12 26.83
N TYR A 316 -23.95 9.66 25.62
CA TYR A 316 -24.60 10.90 25.22
C TYR A 316 -26.13 10.73 25.23
N ASP A 317 -26.64 9.66 24.60
CA ASP A 317 -28.07 9.37 24.52
C ASP A 317 -28.66 9.13 25.92
N SER A 318 -27.93 8.43 26.78
CA SER A 318 -28.34 8.23 28.18
C SER A 318 -28.44 9.55 28.95
N ALA A 319 -27.50 10.48 28.76
CA ALA A 319 -27.51 11.79 29.42
C ALA A 319 -28.63 12.71 28.89
N MET A 320 -28.94 12.64 27.59
CA MET A 320 -30.03 13.42 27.00
C MET A 320 -31.41 12.90 27.41
N ASN A 321 -31.57 11.59 27.54
CA ASN A 321 -32.82 10.99 28.01
C ASN A 321 -33.10 11.32 29.49
N GLN A 322 -32.08 11.35 30.36
CA GLN A 322 -32.23 11.76 31.76
C GLN A 322 -32.63 13.23 31.94
N ASN A 323 -32.32 14.11 30.98
CA ASN A 323 -32.70 15.52 31.02
C ASN A 323 -34.14 15.78 30.51
N ASN A 324 -34.73 14.84 29.76
CA ASN A 324 -36.09 14.98 29.24
C ASN A 324 -37.18 14.48 30.21
N ASP A 325 -36.82 13.67 31.21
CA ASP A 325 -37.75 13.21 32.26
C ASP A 325 -38.07 14.31 33.31
N GLY A 326 -37.48 15.51 33.16
CA GLY A 326 -37.66 16.65 34.07
C GLY A 326 -38.63 17.73 33.58
N ILE A 327 -39.18 17.65 32.37
CA ILE A 327 -40.13 18.64 31.84
C ILE A 327 -41.51 17.98 31.76
N SER A 328 -42.22 18.03 32.88
CA SER A 328 -43.66 17.74 32.90
C SER A 328 -44.40 18.85 32.13
N PRO A 329 -45.27 18.54 31.16
CA PRO A 329 -46.09 19.55 30.52
C PRO A 329 -47.07 20.10 31.57
N LEU A 330 -46.99 21.41 31.82
CA LEU A 330 -48.01 22.18 32.55
C LEU A 330 -49.17 22.54 31.62
#